data_AF-A0A1Z9QUY4-F1
#
_entry.id   AF-A0A1Z9QUY4-F1
#
_cell.length_a   1.000
_cell.length_b   1.000
_cell.length_c   1.000
_cell.angle_alpha   90.00
_cell.angle_beta   90.00
_cell.angle_gamma   90.00
#
_symmetry.space_group_name_H-M   'P 1'
#
loop_
_entity.id
_entity.type
_entity.pdbx_description
1 polymer ?
#
loop_
_entity_poly.entity_id
_entity_poly.type
_entity_poly.pdbx_seq_one_letter_code
_entity_poly.pdbx_strand_id
1 'polypeptide(L)'
;MMRMITGVVCRVRVLILIVASVLGTRSHAIDFVHEVVPILRAHCVKCHGGDEAKGGFSLNTRKLFLESGAAEPGDAKQSHFLGLIASADLDMQMPPKDLPRVSADEQRLLVRWVNEGLPWTSGFTFRKNSYVPPLLPRQVNLPGPVELNPIDQILLKHFEQAGQAPPAQVDDATFLRRVSLDLVGLLPTAEQRQGFLISVNANKRQDLVDELLARDVDYTEHWLTFWNDLLRNDYTGTGFITGGRKQISKWLYRALVDNKPYDQFARELIAPPTNDSRGFIDGIKWRGTVSAGQTVEIQFAQSIAQSFLGINLKCASCHDSFIDQWKLTDAYSLAAVYSSRPLDVHRCDKPTGEVATPAWLFPELGEIDGKLPPHERLKQLADLMTGQRNGRFARTIVNRLWAQLMGRGIVHPLDAMHTEPWNEDLLDYLANYLVDSGYDLKAVLRLIATSRIYGASSEVL
;
A
#
# COMPACT_ATOMS: atom_id res chain seq x y z
N MET A 1 -63.61 -66.64 16.97
CA MET A 1 -64.69 -66.35 17.93
C MET A 1 -64.13 -66.52 19.35
N MET A 2 -63.48 -65.49 19.91
CA MET A 2 -63.21 -65.39 21.35
C MET A 2 -62.79 -63.96 21.71
N ARG A 3 -63.74 -63.27 22.33
CA ARG A 3 -63.64 -62.20 23.36
C ARG A 3 -62.88 -60.90 23.08
N MET A 4 -63.72 -59.89 22.78
CA MET A 4 -63.71 -58.50 23.24
C MET A 4 -62.78 -58.15 24.41
N ILE A 5 -62.00 -57.09 24.22
CA ILE A 5 -61.52 -56.21 25.28
C ILE A 5 -61.94 -54.78 24.90
N THR A 6 -62.71 -54.17 25.78
CA THR A 6 -63.19 -52.79 25.78
C THR A 6 -62.03 -51.80 25.95
N GLY A 7 -61.94 -50.78 25.09
CA GLY A 7 -60.92 -49.73 25.14
C GLY A 7 -61.52 -48.35 24.87
N VAL A 8 -61.67 -47.59 25.94
CA VAL A 8 -61.84 -46.13 26.12
C VAL A 8 -61.65 -45.25 24.86
N VAL A 9 -62.70 -44.49 24.51
CA VAL A 9 -62.61 -43.37 23.56
C VAL A 9 -61.94 -42.17 24.25
N CYS A 10 -60.67 -41.91 23.95
CA CYS A 10 -59.99 -40.68 24.33
C CYS A 10 -59.96 -39.74 23.11
N ARG A 11 -60.73 -38.64 23.17
CA ARG A 11 -60.71 -37.58 22.14
C ARG A 11 -59.38 -36.82 22.22
N VAL A 12 -58.45 -37.13 21.33
CA VAL A 12 -57.26 -36.29 21.10
C VAL A 12 -57.67 -35.08 20.27
N ARG A 13 -57.73 -33.89 20.90
CA ARG A 13 -57.82 -32.61 20.19
C ARG A 13 -56.46 -32.33 19.56
N VAL A 14 -56.37 -32.43 18.23
CA VAL A 14 -55.20 -31.97 17.47
C VAL A 14 -55.21 -30.44 17.46
N LEU A 15 -54.29 -29.84 18.23
CA LEU A 15 -54.02 -28.40 18.19
C LEU A 15 -53.05 -28.14 17.04
N ILE A 16 -53.53 -27.59 15.93
CA ILE A 16 -52.68 -27.15 14.82
C ILE A 16 -52.01 -25.84 15.26
N LEU A 17 -50.71 -25.91 15.58
CA LEU A 17 -49.85 -24.74 15.79
C LEU A 17 -49.41 -24.22 14.42
N ILE A 18 -50.00 -23.11 13.98
CA ILE A 18 -49.50 -22.34 12.84
C ILE A 18 -48.27 -21.57 13.32
N VAL A 19 -47.07 -22.07 12.99
CA VAL A 19 -45.83 -21.32 13.15
C VAL A 19 -45.74 -20.36 11.96
N ALA A 20 -46.07 -19.09 12.19
CA ALA A 20 -45.79 -18.03 11.24
C ALA A 20 -44.27 -17.78 11.23
N SER A 21 -43.60 -18.25 10.17
CA SER A 21 -42.19 -17.93 9.91
C SER A 21 -42.08 -16.46 9.51
N VAL A 22 -41.72 -15.60 10.46
CA VAL A 22 -41.28 -14.24 10.15
C VAL A 22 -39.92 -14.35 9.46
N LEU A 23 -39.92 -14.24 8.12
CA LEU A 23 -38.72 -13.98 7.34
C LEU A 23 -38.24 -12.57 7.68
N GLY A 24 -37.48 -12.45 8.76
CA GLY A 24 -36.73 -11.24 9.06
C GLY A 24 -35.63 -11.09 8.02
N THR A 25 -35.71 -10.06 7.18
CA THR A 25 -34.58 -9.58 6.39
C THR A 25 -33.48 -9.19 7.37
N ARG A 26 -32.40 -9.99 7.45
CA ARG A 26 -31.19 -9.53 8.14
C ARG A 26 -30.65 -8.34 7.36
N SER A 27 -30.65 -7.16 7.97
CA SER A 27 -29.90 -6.02 7.47
C SER A 27 -28.44 -6.44 7.34
N HIS A 28 -27.87 -6.25 6.15
CA HIS A 28 -26.42 -6.35 5.92
C HIS A 28 -25.70 -5.29 6.78
N ALA A 29 -24.48 -5.59 7.22
CA ALA A 29 -23.66 -4.70 8.04
C ALA A 29 -23.20 -3.50 7.22
N ILE A 30 -23.12 -2.30 7.80
CA ILE A 30 -22.82 -1.11 7.01
C ILE A 30 -21.46 -1.20 6.30
N ASP A 31 -21.50 -0.96 4.98
CA ASP A 31 -20.31 -0.72 4.18
C ASP A 31 -20.00 0.78 4.19
N PHE A 32 -19.04 1.16 5.03
CA PHE A 32 -18.63 2.56 5.18
C PHE A 32 -18.24 3.22 3.84
N VAL A 33 -17.52 2.51 2.96
CA VAL A 33 -16.98 3.09 1.72
C VAL A 33 -18.07 3.31 0.68
N HIS A 34 -19.00 2.38 0.55
CA HIS A 34 -20.02 2.44 -0.50
C HIS A 34 -21.33 3.10 -0.05
N GLU A 35 -21.68 3.02 1.23
CA GLU A 35 -22.94 3.56 1.76
C GLU A 35 -22.75 4.94 2.43
N VAL A 36 -21.70 5.12 3.24
CA VAL A 36 -21.56 6.32 4.10
C VAL A 36 -20.70 7.42 3.47
N VAL A 37 -19.55 7.06 2.90
CA VAL A 37 -18.61 8.01 2.28
C VAL A 37 -19.28 8.90 1.21
N PRO A 38 -20.17 8.40 0.31
CA PRO A 38 -20.85 9.26 -0.66
C PRO A 38 -21.67 10.38 0.00
N ILE A 39 -22.39 10.07 1.08
CA ILE A 39 -23.22 11.03 1.82
C ILE A 39 -22.32 12.09 2.47
N LEU A 40 -21.28 11.66 3.19
CA LEU A 40 -20.36 12.58 3.86
C LEU A 40 -19.63 13.48 2.86
N ARG A 41 -19.25 12.96 1.69
CA ARG A 41 -18.64 13.77 0.61
C ARG A 41 -19.60 14.80 0.05
N ALA A 42 -20.83 14.41 -0.23
CA ALA A 42 -21.83 15.28 -0.83
C ALA A 42 -22.21 16.44 0.10
N HIS A 43 -22.35 16.15 1.40
CA HIS A 43 -22.99 17.06 2.35
C HIS A 43 -22.03 17.71 3.35
N CYS A 44 -20.90 17.08 3.69
CA CYS A 44 -20.13 17.47 4.88
C CYS A 44 -18.67 17.85 4.57
N VAL A 45 -17.98 17.09 3.70
CA VAL A 45 -16.52 17.20 3.49
C VAL A 45 -16.08 18.57 2.99
N LYS A 46 -16.92 19.28 2.23
CA LYS A 46 -16.57 20.62 1.71
C LYS A 46 -16.19 21.63 2.80
N CYS A 47 -16.81 21.52 3.98
CA CYS A 47 -16.62 22.47 5.10
C CYS A 47 -15.92 21.85 6.31
N HIS A 48 -15.92 20.53 6.40
CA HIS A 48 -15.44 19.78 7.57
C HIS A 48 -14.41 18.70 7.21
N GLY A 49 -13.85 18.73 6.00
CA GLY A 49 -12.81 17.83 5.54
C GLY A 49 -11.74 18.56 4.74
N GLY A 50 -10.65 17.87 4.39
CA GLY A 50 -9.48 18.54 3.80
C GLY A 50 -8.77 19.40 4.85
N ASP A 51 -8.49 20.65 4.51
CA ASP A 51 -7.90 21.64 5.42
C ASP A 51 -8.96 22.50 6.14
N GLU A 52 -10.24 22.26 5.84
CA GLU A 52 -11.37 22.96 6.46
C GLU A 52 -11.87 22.21 7.70
N ALA A 53 -12.06 22.95 8.80
CA ALA A 53 -12.63 22.43 10.04
C ALA A 53 -13.60 23.45 10.66
N LYS A 54 -14.62 23.85 9.88
CA LYS A 54 -15.59 24.84 10.37
C LYS A 54 -16.25 24.35 11.65
N GLY A 55 -16.33 25.24 12.66
CA GLY A 55 -16.86 24.88 13.98
C GLY A 55 -15.92 24.03 14.84
N GLY A 56 -14.62 23.94 14.50
CA GLY A 56 -13.66 23.12 15.25
C GLY A 56 -13.84 21.61 15.01
N PHE A 57 -14.56 21.26 13.94
CA PHE A 57 -15.03 19.91 13.64
C PHE A 57 -14.36 19.37 12.36
N SER A 58 -13.75 18.19 12.44
CA SER A 58 -13.09 17.54 11.30
C SER A 58 -13.58 16.10 11.10
N LEU A 59 -14.03 15.81 9.89
CA LEU A 59 -14.40 14.48 9.42
C LEU A 59 -13.22 13.69 8.87
N ASN A 60 -12.01 14.26 8.82
CA ASN A 60 -10.90 13.68 8.08
C ASN A 60 -10.58 12.24 8.49
N THR A 61 -10.61 11.90 9.77
CA THR A 61 -10.40 10.52 10.23
C THR A 61 -11.43 10.15 11.29
N ARG A 62 -11.65 8.84 11.51
CA ARG A 62 -12.50 8.36 12.61
C ARG A 62 -12.08 8.96 13.95
N LYS A 63 -10.77 9.04 14.21
CA LYS A 63 -10.23 9.59 15.45
C LYS A 63 -10.65 11.05 15.64
N LEU A 64 -10.42 11.90 14.63
CA LEU A 64 -10.79 13.32 14.68
C LEU A 64 -12.29 13.54 14.81
N PHE A 65 -13.08 12.71 14.12
CA PHE A 65 -14.55 12.76 14.18
C PHE A 65 -15.10 12.44 15.59
N LEU A 66 -14.44 11.54 16.31
CA LEU A 66 -14.80 11.18 17.69
C LEU A 66 -14.25 12.18 18.71
N GLU A 67 -13.00 12.62 18.56
CA GLU A 67 -12.37 13.61 19.46
C GLU A 67 -13.11 14.95 19.47
N SER A 68 -13.79 15.30 18.38
CA SER A 68 -14.62 16.51 18.33
C SER A 68 -15.95 16.40 19.09
N GLY A 69 -16.29 15.22 19.65
CA GLY A 69 -17.58 14.97 20.31
C GLY A 69 -18.78 15.03 19.35
N ALA A 70 -18.54 14.91 18.04
CA ALA A 70 -19.61 15.06 17.06
C ALA A 70 -20.50 13.83 17.00
N ALA A 71 -19.95 12.65 17.25
CA ALA A 71 -20.66 11.39 17.22
C ALA A 71 -20.24 10.47 18.36
N GLU A 72 -21.21 9.70 18.85
CA GLU A 72 -21.07 8.72 19.93
C GLU A 72 -21.29 7.31 19.35
N PRO A 73 -20.24 6.49 19.19
CA PRO A 73 -20.36 5.15 18.63
C PRO A 73 -21.37 4.31 19.42
N GLY A 74 -22.39 3.78 18.73
CA GLY A 74 -23.46 2.99 19.35
C GLY A 74 -24.65 3.80 19.86
N ASP A 75 -24.57 5.14 19.86
CA ASP A 75 -25.66 6.01 20.31
C ASP A 75 -25.93 7.18 19.34
N ALA A 76 -26.81 6.93 18.38
CA ALA A 76 -27.26 7.95 17.44
C ALA A 76 -27.99 9.13 18.10
N LYS A 77 -28.60 8.95 19.29
CA LYS A 77 -29.33 10.02 19.96
C LYS A 77 -28.40 11.04 20.60
N GLN A 78 -27.26 10.58 21.11
CA GLN A 78 -26.23 11.44 21.70
C GLN A 78 -25.27 12.04 20.67
N SER A 79 -25.33 11.59 19.42
CA SER A 79 -24.48 12.09 18.34
C SER A 79 -24.94 13.46 17.86
N HIS A 80 -24.20 14.50 18.26
CA HIS A 80 -24.51 15.90 17.98
C HIS A 80 -24.73 16.21 16.48
N PHE A 81 -23.93 15.62 15.59
CA PHE A 81 -24.04 15.89 14.14
C PHE A 81 -25.39 15.45 13.56
N LEU A 82 -25.98 14.36 14.06
CA LEU A 82 -27.31 13.91 13.63
C LEU A 82 -28.39 14.89 14.09
N GLY A 83 -28.23 15.47 15.29
CA GLY A 83 -29.08 16.55 15.78
C GLY A 83 -29.01 17.80 14.89
N LEU A 84 -27.81 18.18 14.42
CA LEU A 84 -27.64 19.30 13.50
C LEU A 84 -28.27 19.03 12.12
N ILE A 85 -28.22 17.79 11.62
CA ILE A 85 -28.86 17.45 10.33
C ILE A 85 -30.39 17.48 10.46
N ALA A 86 -30.93 17.02 11.58
CA ALA A 86 -32.36 16.97 11.86
C ALA A 86 -32.94 18.26 12.46
N SER A 87 -32.12 19.30 12.67
CA SER A 87 -32.54 20.55 13.31
C SER A 87 -33.64 21.27 12.52
N ALA A 88 -34.65 21.78 13.23
CA ALA A 88 -35.68 22.66 12.67
C ALA A 88 -35.22 24.13 12.57
N ASP A 89 -34.14 24.50 13.27
CA ASP A 89 -33.52 25.81 13.16
C ASP A 89 -32.63 25.85 11.92
N LEU A 90 -33.06 26.59 10.90
CA LEU A 90 -32.39 26.68 9.60
C LEU A 90 -30.98 27.28 9.65
N ASP A 91 -30.67 28.08 10.67
CA ASP A 91 -29.35 28.71 10.84
C ASP A 91 -28.36 27.75 11.53
N MET A 92 -28.87 26.80 12.32
CA MET A 92 -28.06 25.72 12.91
C MET A 92 -28.07 24.43 12.10
N GLN A 93 -29.04 24.25 11.21
CA GLN A 93 -29.21 23.01 10.46
C GLN A 93 -28.07 22.80 9.46
N MET A 94 -27.47 21.60 9.47
CA MET A 94 -26.39 21.21 8.57
C MET A 94 -26.87 20.24 7.49
N PRO A 95 -26.37 20.31 6.25
CA PRO A 95 -25.49 21.33 5.66
C PRO A 95 -26.19 22.71 5.58
N PRO A 96 -25.47 23.85 5.59
CA PRO A 96 -26.08 25.19 5.58
C PRO A 96 -27.09 25.43 4.44
N LYS A 97 -27.92 26.47 4.58
CA LYS A 97 -29.08 26.74 3.69
C LYS A 97 -28.77 26.88 2.19
N ASP A 98 -27.52 27.15 1.83
CA ASP A 98 -27.03 27.26 0.45
C ASP A 98 -26.61 25.91 -0.16
N LEU A 99 -26.63 24.82 0.61
CA LEU A 99 -26.24 23.49 0.18
C LEU A 99 -27.43 22.50 0.23
N PRO A 100 -27.42 21.46 -0.62
CA PRO A 100 -28.42 20.40 -0.59
C PRO A 100 -28.49 19.73 0.79
N ARG A 101 -29.72 19.60 1.33
CA ARG A 101 -29.97 18.92 2.60
C ARG A 101 -29.83 17.40 2.45
N VAL A 102 -29.50 16.73 3.55
CA VAL A 102 -29.45 15.27 3.62
C VAL A 102 -30.87 14.72 3.58
N SER A 103 -31.14 13.81 2.66
CA SER A 103 -32.47 13.20 2.51
C SER A 103 -32.84 12.34 3.73
N ALA A 104 -34.13 12.06 3.90
CA ALA A 104 -34.61 11.22 5.00
C ALA A 104 -34.00 9.80 4.97
N ASP A 105 -33.66 9.29 3.79
CA ASP A 105 -33.11 7.94 3.60
C ASP A 105 -31.62 7.92 4.01
N GLU A 106 -30.87 8.93 3.59
CA GLU A 106 -29.48 9.14 4.01
C GLU A 106 -29.36 9.39 5.51
N GLN A 107 -30.28 10.15 6.11
CA GLN A 107 -30.33 10.33 7.57
C GLN A 107 -30.54 8.99 8.30
N ARG A 108 -31.45 8.13 7.82
CA ARG A 108 -31.66 6.80 8.39
C ARG A 108 -30.40 5.93 8.28
N LEU A 109 -29.67 6.04 7.18
CA LEU A 109 -28.42 5.33 6.98
C LEU A 109 -27.32 5.82 7.95
N LEU A 110 -27.18 7.13 8.14
CA LEU A 110 -26.24 7.71 9.11
C LEU A 110 -26.58 7.34 10.56
N VAL A 111 -27.87 7.31 10.92
CA VAL A 111 -28.34 6.81 12.23
C VAL A 111 -27.95 5.36 12.43
N ARG A 112 -28.17 4.49 11.43
CA ARG A 112 -27.77 3.08 11.49
C ARG A 112 -26.25 2.96 11.63
N TRP A 113 -25.49 3.75 10.87
CA TRP A 113 -24.02 3.78 10.91
C TRP A 113 -23.46 4.09 12.28
N VAL A 114 -24.05 5.08 12.96
CA VAL A 114 -23.66 5.40 14.33
C VAL A 114 -23.98 4.24 15.27
N ASN A 115 -25.20 3.70 15.21
CA ASN A 115 -25.65 2.63 16.11
C ASN A 115 -24.87 1.32 15.91
N GLU A 116 -24.31 1.07 14.73
CA GLU A 116 -23.40 -0.06 14.46
C GLU A 116 -21.95 0.19 14.93
N GLY A 117 -21.70 1.27 15.67
CA GLY A 117 -20.40 1.57 16.27
C GLY A 117 -19.46 2.41 15.40
N LEU A 118 -20.02 3.12 14.42
CA LEU A 118 -19.27 3.92 13.45
C LEU A 118 -18.15 3.10 12.77
N PRO A 119 -18.49 1.98 12.09
CA PRO A 119 -17.50 1.24 11.31
C PRO A 119 -16.85 2.17 10.30
N TRP A 120 -15.52 2.16 10.27
CA TRP A 120 -14.69 3.02 9.42
C TRP A 120 -13.56 2.18 8.84
N THR A 121 -13.30 2.30 7.54
CA THR A 121 -12.22 1.57 6.89
C THR A 121 -10.87 2.03 7.41
N SER A 122 -10.09 1.12 8.00
CA SER A 122 -8.77 1.43 8.56
C SER A 122 -7.91 2.20 7.56
N GLY A 123 -7.32 3.32 8.00
CA GLY A 123 -6.49 4.19 7.18
C GLY A 123 -7.23 5.14 6.21
N PHE A 124 -8.56 5.05 6.09
CA PHE A 124 -9.31 5.98 5.24
C PHE A 124 -9.32 7.39 5.82
N THR A 125 -9.04 8.40 4.98
CA THR A 125 -9.10 9.82 5.32
C THR A 125 -9.85 10.65 4.27
N PHE A 126 -10.60 11.67 4.70
CA PHE A 126 -11.17 12.69 3.80
C PHE A 126 -10.21 13.85 3.51
N ARG A 127 -9.05 13.90 4.21
CA ARG A 127 -8.02 14.88 3.89
C ARG A 127 -7.38 14.47 2.58
N LYS A 128 -7.38 15.37 1.59
CA LYS A 128 -6.50 15.21 0.43
C LYS A 128 -5.06 15.26 0.96
N ASN A 129 -4.29 14.19 0.79
CA ASN A 129 -2.94 14.10 1.35
C ASN A 129 -2.14 15.34 0.93
N SER A 130 -1.75 16.16 1.91
CA SER A 130 -1.04 17.44 1.69
C SER A 130 0.47 17.24 1.60
N TYR A 131 0.98 16.10 2.07
CA TYR A 131 2.38 15.74 1.91
C TYR A 131 2.65 15.44 0.44
N VAL A 132 3.43 16.31 -0.19
CA VAL A 132 4.00 16.09 -1.52
C VAL A 132 5.44 15.65 -1.30
N PRO A 133 5.76 14.36 -1.52
CA PRO A 133 7.11 13.86 -1.27
C PRO A 133 8.11 14.61 -2.15
N PRO A 134 9.20 15.15 -1.57
CA PRO A 134 10.23 15.82 -2.35
C PRO A 134 10.77 14.89 -3.44
N LEU A 135 10.78 15.34 -4.70
CA LEU A 135 11.27 14.50 -5.79
C LEU A 135 12.78 14.29 -5.70
N LEU A 136 13.51 15.33 -5.33
CA LEU A 136 14.97 15.26 -5.23
C LEU A 136 15.41 14.54 -3.94
N PRO A 137 16.53 13.79 -3.98
CA PRO A 137 17.16 13.30 -2.77
C PRO A 137 17.58 14.47 -1.88
N ARG A 138 17.33 14.34 -0.57
CA ARG A 138 17.81 15.28 0.45
C ARG A 138 18.94 14.62 1.21
N GLN A 139 20.08 15.28 1.33
CA GLN A 139 21.20 14.77 2.12
C GLN A 139 20.90 14.90 3.61
N VAL A 140 21.17 13.84 4.37
CA VAL A 140 20.88 13.76 5.80
C VAL A 140 22.18 13.89 6.58
N ASN A 141 22.24 14.89 7.45
CA ASN A 141 23.37 15.04 8.37
C ASN A 141 23.17 14.10 9.55
N LEU A 142 24.06 13.11 9.69
CA LEU A 142 23.97 12.13 10.76
C LEU A 142 24.21 12.77 12.13
N PRO A 143 23.31 12.55 13.11
CA PRO A 143 23.50 13.05 14.46
C PRO A 143 24.33 12.08 15.32
N GLY A 144 25.27 12.59 16.10
CA GLY A 144 25.96 11.79 17.13
C GLY A 144 27.29 11.16 16.67
N PRO A 145 27.79 10.13 17.39
CA PRO A 145 29.12 9.58 17.17
C PRO A 145 29.19 8.66 15.94
N VAL A 146 30.25 8.83 15.14
CA VAL A 146 30.49 8.12 13.86
C VAL A 146 30.64 6.60 14.03
N GLU A 147 30.90 6.13 15.24
CA GLU A 147 31.13 4.71 15.58
C GLU A 147 29.85 3.87 15.58
N LEU A 148 28.67 4.49 15.65
CA LEU A 148 27.39 3.80 15.62
C LEU A 148 26.91 3.58 14.18
N ASN A 149 26.13 2.52 13.97
CA ASN A 149 25.40 2.35 12.72
C ASN A 149 24.55 3.62 12.47
N PRO A 150 24.61 4.22 11.27
CA PRO A 150 23.87 5.45 10.95
C PRO A 150 22.36 5.39 11.18
N ILE A 151 21.73 4.22 11.03
CA ILE A 151 20.31 4.04 11.36
C ILE A 151 20.08 4.30 12.85
N ASP A 152 20.95 3.74 13.70
CA ASP A 152 20.84 3.90 15.15
C ASP A 152 21.11 5.35 15.57
N GLN A 153 22.05 6.04 14.92
CA GLN A 153 22.29 7.47 15.13
C GLN A 153 21.01 8.30 14.93
N ILE A 154 20.32 8.10 13.81
CA ILE A 154 19.07 8.79 13.48
C ILE A 154 17.97 8.44 14.50
N LEU A 155 17.83 7.17 14.85
CA LEU A 155 16.75 6.70 15.73
C LEU A 155 16.97 7.03 17.21
N LEU A 156 18.21 7.07 17.68
CA LEU A 156 18.51 7.54 19.04
C LEU A 156 18.00 8.96 19.25
N LYS A 157 18.28 9.86 18.31
CA LYS A 157 17.73 11.23 18.33
C LYS A 157 16.20 11.23 18.30
N HIS A 158 15.58 10.35 17.53
CA HIS A 158 14.12 10.23 17.48
C HIS A 158 13.53 9.81 18.84
N PHE A 159 14.12 8.80 19.51
CA PHE A 159 13.69 8.38 20.84
C PHE A 159 13.91 9.47 21.90
N GLU A 160 15.04 10.18 21.85
CA GLU A 160 15.32 11.33 22.72
C GLU A 160 14.27 12.43 22.57
N GLN A 161 13.91 12.78 21.33
CA GLN A 161 12.86 13.76 21.04
C GLN A 161 11.47 13.31 21.50
N ALA A 162 11.20 12.00 21.44
CA ALA A 162 9.95 11.43 21.92
C ALA A 162 9.91 11.24 23.45
N GLY A 163 11.02 11.50 24.17
CA GLY A 163 11.15 11.22 25.59
C GLY A 163 11.05 9.73 25.94
N GLN A 164 11.44 8.86 25.01
CA GLN A 164 11.36 7.40 25.15
C GLN A 164 12.75 6.80 25.23
N ALA A 165 12.90 5.70 25.98
CA ALA A 165 14.12 4.92 25.97
C ALA A 165 14.15 4.01 24.73
N PRO A 166 15.32 3.81 24.09
CA PRO A 166 15.46 2.81 23.03
C PRO A 166 15.12 1.41 23.56
N PRO A 167 14.50 0.55 22.73
CA PRO A 167 14.14 -0.81 23.13
C PRO A 167 15.37 -1.67 23.44
N ALA A 168 15.18 -2.65 24.32
CA ALA A 168 16.21 -3.61 24.69
C ALA A 168 16.61 -4.49 23.50
N GLN A 169 17.85 -5.02 23.51
CA GLN A 169 18.30 -5.97 22.50
C GLN A 169 17.76 -7.36 22.78
N VAL A 170 17.48 -8.13 21.73
CA VAL A 170 17.20 -9.57 21.86
C VAL A 170 18.48 -10.35 22.13
N ASP A 171 18.31 -11.54 22.71
CA ASP A 171 19.41 -12.50 22.87
C ASP A 171 19.94 -13.01 21.52
N ASP A 172 21.12 -13.61 21.56
CA ASP A 172 21.81 -14.09 20.36
C ASP A 172 21.08 -15.23 19.64
N ALA A 173 20.35 -16.09 20.37
CA ALA A 173 19.58 -17.17 19.74
C ALA A 173 18.41 -16.61 18.92
N THR A 174 17.74 -15.60 19.46
CA THR A 174 16.64 -14.88 18.82
C THR A 174 17.14 -14.08 17.63
N PHE A 175 18.25 -13.35 17.78
CA PHE A 175 18.88 -12.60 16.69
C PHE A 175 19.26 -13.53 15.54
N LEU A 176 19.98 -14.62 15.83
CA LEU A 176 20.41 -15.61 14.83
C LEU A 176 19.21 -16.19 14.06
N ARG A 177 18.15 -16.59 14.76
CA ARG A 177 16.95 -17.13 14.09
C ARG A 177 16.30 -16.09 13.18
N ARG A 178 16.16 -14.85 13.67
CA ARG A 178 15.51 -13.74 12.94
C ARG A 178 16.27 -13.44 11.65
N VAL A 179 17.57 -13.17 11.76
CA VAL A 179 18.39 -12.75 10.62
C VAL A 179 18.56 -13.84 9.56
N SER A 180 18.66 -15.12 9.97
CA SER A 180 18.72 -16.22 9.00
C SER A 180 17.40 -16.38 8.23
N LEU A 181 16.25 -16.24 8.89
CA LEU A 181 14.95 -16.30 8.21
C LEU A 181 14.70 -15.09 7.31
N ASP A 182 15.08 -13.90 7.76
CA ASP A 182 14.82 -12.66 7.03
C ASP A 182 15.73 -12.46 5.82
N LEU A 183 16.99 -12.91 5.88
CA LEU A 183 17.94 -12.70 4.79
C LEU A 183 17.98 -13.84 3.78
N VAL A 184 17.83 -15.09 4.24
CA VAL A 184 17.98 -16.28 3.39
C VAL A 184 16.84 -17.30 3.55
N GLY A 185 15.81 -17.03 4.36
CA GLY A 185 14.64 -17.91 4.49
C GLY A 185 14.88 -19.26 5.16
N LEU A 186 16.08 -19.50 5.70
CA LEU A 186 16.48 -20.78 6.26
C LEU A 186 16.84 -20.65 7.73
N LEU A 187 16.59 -21.71 8.50
CA LEU A 187 17.07 -21.79 9.88
C LEU A 187 18.57 -22.15 9.91
N PRO A 188 19.33 -21.67 10.90
CA PRO A 188 20.69 -22.14 11.12
C PRO A 188 20.71 -23.64 11.45
N THR A 189 21.76 -24.33 11.04
CA THR A 189 22.03 -25.70 11.51
C THR A 189 22.33 -25.74 13.00
N ALA A 190 22.26 -26.92 13.62
CA ALA A 190 22.56 -27.09 15.03
C ALA A 190 24.01 -26.67 15.35
N GLU A 191 24.94 -26.99 14.45
CA GLU A 191 26.35 -26.67 14.53
C GLU A 191 26.60 -25.17 14.41
N GLN A 192 25.99 -24.50 13.42
CA GLN A 192 26.08 -23.04 13.27
C GLN A 192 25.52 -22.32 14.50
N ARG A 193 24.37 -22.77 15.02
CA ARG A 193 23.79 -22.21 16.24
C ARG A 193 24.74 -22.36 17.43
N GLN A 194 25.27 -23.55 17.66
CA GLN A 194 26.18 -23.79 18.78
C GLN A 194 27.43 -22.91 18.67
N GLY A 195 28.04 -22.85 17.48
CA GLY A 195 29.21 -22.01 17.22
C GLY A 195 28.95 -20.52 17.46
N PHE A 196 27.80 -20.01 17.00
CA PHE A 196 27.41 -18.62 17.21
C PHE A 196 27.19 -18.26 18.69
N LEU A 197 26.55 -19.16 19.44
CA LEU A 197 26.22 -18.93 20.85
C LEU A 197 27.45 -18.95 21.77
N ILE A 198 28.47 -19.77 21.46
CA ILE A 198 29.71 -19.81 22.25
C ILE A 198 30.76 -18.78 21.79
N SER A 199 30.56 -18.16 20.62
CA SER A 199 31.49 -17.17 20.09
C SER A 199 31.54 -15.91 20.96
N VAL A 200 32.77 -15.53 21.33
CA VAL A 200 33.11 -14.31 22.08
C VAL A 200 33.53 -13.15 21.16
N ASN A 201 33.47 -13.34 19.83
CA ASN A 201 33.79 -12.28 18.88
C ASN A 201 32.78 -11.13 19.01
N ALA A 202 33.28 -9.91 19.24
CA ALA A 202 32.47 -8.71 19.37
C ALA A 202 31.67 -8.38 18.10
N ASN A 203 32.16 -8.81 16.93
CA ASN A 203 31.55 -8.56 15.62
C ASN A 203 30.72 -9.73 15.08
N LYS A 204 30.46 -10.77 15.90
CA LYS A 204 29.82 -12.01 15.42
C LYS A 204 28.48 -11.79 14.70
N ARG A 205 27.70 -10.78 15.09
CA ARG A 205 26.41 -10.45 14.45
C ARG A 205 26.61 -9.87 13.05
N GLN A 206 27.58 -8.98 12.88
CA GLN A 206 27.95 -8.41 11.60
C GLN A 206 28.54 -9.47 10.67
N ASP A 207 29.47 -10.27 11.18
CA ASP A 207 30.11 -11.36 10.42
C ASP A 207 29.06 -12.38 9.94
N LEU A 208 28.07 -12.71 10.78
CA LEU A 208 26.94 -13.57 10.42
C LEU A 208 26.09 -12.96 9.29
N VAL A 209 25.76 -11.67 9.36
CA VAL A 209 24.99 -10.99 8.30
C VAL A 209 25.76 -11.05 6.97
N ASP A 210 27.07 -10.83 7.01
CA ASP A 210 27.94 -10.90 5.84
C ASP A 210 28.01 -12.31 5.25
N GLU A 211 28.16 -13.33 6.10
CA GLU A 211 28.09 -14.74 5.70
C GLU A 211 26.76 -15.07 5.02
N LEU A 212 25.64 -14.66 5.60
CA LEU A 212 24.30 -14.94 5.07
C LEU A 212 24.07 -14.26 3.71
N LEU A 213 24.44 -12.99 3.56
CA LEU A 213 24.28 -12.26 2.30
C LEU A 213 25.22 -12.75 1.19
N ALA A 214 26.35 -13.37 1.56
CA ALA A 214 27.26 -14.02 0.62
C ALA A 214 26.76 -15.39 0.11
N ARG A 215 25.68 -15.94 0.69
CA ARG A 215 25.03 -17.17 0.19
C ARG A 215 24.10 -16.84 -0.97
N ASP A 216 24.69 -16.54 -2.14
CA ASP A 216 23.98 -15.99 -3.30
C ASP A 216 22.75 -16.80 -3.74
N VAL A 217 22.83 -18.14 -3.68
CA VAL A 217 21.73 -19.02 -4.05
C VAL A 217 20.59 -18.97 -3.03
N ASP A 218 20.91 -19.14 -1.74
CA ASP A 218 19.89 -19.13 -0.67
C ASP A 218 19.21 -17.75 -0.57
N TYR A 219 20.00 -16.67 -0.67
CA TYR A 219 19.50 -15.31 -0.78
C TYR A 219 18.53 -15.18 -1.96
N THR A 220 18.94 -15.63 -3.14
CA THR A 220 18.12 -15.51 -4.34
C THR A 220 16.81 -16.26 -4.22
N GLU A 221 16.84 -17.51 -3.77
CA GLU A 221 15.64 -18.34 -3.63
C GLU A 221 14.66 -17.75 -2.62
N HIS A 222 15.16 -17.18 -1.52
CA HIS A 222 14.34 -16.47 -0.55
C HIS A 222 13.68 -15.22 -1.15
N TRP A 223 14.47 -14.31 -1.72
CA TRP A 223 14.00 -13.02 -2.22
C TRP A 223 13.21 -13.12 -3.53
N LEU A 224 13.29 -14.24 -4.25
CA LEU A 224 12.46 -14.50 -5.42
C LEU A 224 10.97 -14.34 -5.12
N THR A 225 10.49 -14.77 -3.95
CA THR A 225 9.07 -14.66 -3.58
C THR A 225 8.64 -13.20 -3.50
N PHE A 226 9.41 -12.38 -2.78
CA PHE A 226 9.18 -10.94 -2.67
C PHE A 226 9.11 -10.26 -4.05
N TRP A 227 10.06 -10.57 -4.94
CA TRP A 227 10.10 -9.98 -6.28
C TRP A 227 9.00 -10.50 -7.20
N ASN A 228 8.66 -11.79 -7.13
CA ASN A 228 7.56 -12.34 -7.92
C ASN A 228 6.23 -11.68 -7.55
N ASP A 229 5.98 -11.43 -6.27
CA ASP A 229 4.78 -10.75 -5.79
C ASP A 229 4.77 -9.28 -6.21
N LEU A 230 5.88 -8.57 -5.98
CA LEU A 230 6.01 -7.14 -6.30
C LEU A 230 5.90 -6.86 -7.81
N LEU A 231 6.48 -7.72 -8.64
CA LEU A 231 6.48 -7.61 -10.10
C LEU A 231 5.31 -8.34 -10.75
N ARG A 232 4.50 -9.06 -9.96
CA ARG A 232 3.39 -9.90 -10.41
C ARG A 232 3.80 -10.89 -11.51
N ASN A 233 4.95 -11.53 -11.31
CA ASN A 233 5.48 -12.56 -12.22
C ASN A 233 4.74 -13.89 -12.02
N ASP A 234 3.55 -13.99 -12.61
CA ASP A 234 2.66 -15.16 -12.53
C ASP A 234 2.83 -16.10 -13.74
N TYR A 235 2.58 -17.40 -13.54
CA TYR A 235 2.55 -18.45 -14.57
C TYR A 235 1.14 -18.90 -14.95
N THR A 236 0.11 -18.26 -14.40
CA THR A 236 -1.28 -18.66 -14.59
C THR A 236 -2.14 -17.55 -15.23
N GLY A 237 -3.33 -17.92 -15.71
CA GLY A 237 -4.32 -16.98 -16.28
C GLY A 237 -4.32 -16.82 -17.80
N THR A 238 -5.31 -16.09 -18.31
CA THR A 238 -5.70 -16.01 -19.73
C THR A 238 -4.56 -15.59 -20.67
N GLY A 239 -3.67 -14.70 -20.19
CA GLY A 239 -2.54 -14.24 -20.99
C GLY A 239 -1.42 -15.27 -21.17
N PHE A 240 -1.25 -16.22 -20.23
CA PHE A 240 -0.25 -17.28 -20.37
C PHE A 240 -0.73 -18.37 -21.34
N ILE A 241 -2.01 -18.74 -21.27
CA ILE A 241 -2.65 -19.70 -22.18
C ILE A 241 -2.60 -19.23 -23.63
N THR A 242 -2.73 -17.92 -23.86
CA THR A 242 -2.70 -17.32 -25.21
C THR A 242 -1.29 -16.98 -25.71
N GLY A 243 -0.24 -17.29 -24.93
CA GLY A 243 1.15 -16.93 -25.25
C GLY A 243 1.46 -15.43 -25.19
N GLY A 244 0.49 -14.62 -24.76
CA GLY A 244 0.61 -13.16 -24.61
C GLY A 244 1.22 -12.70 -23.29
N ARG A 245 1.64 -13.64 -22.42
CA ARG A 245 2.41 -13.43 -21.20
C ARG A 245 3.55 -14.43 -21.16
N LYS A 246 4.70 -14.00 -20.67
CA LYS A 246 5.85 -14.87 -20.38
C LYS A 246 6.38 -14.54 -19.01
N GLN A 247 6.79 -15.56 -18.27
CA GLN A 247 7.47 -15.35 -17.01
C GLN A 247 8.85 -14.72 -17.24
N ILE A 248 9.27 -13.92 -16.28
CA ILE A 248 10.64 -13.40 -16.20
C ILE A 248 11.51 -14.20 -15.23
N SER A 249 11.04 -15.34 -14.71
CA SER A 249 11.67 -16.05 -13.59
C SER A 249 13.16 -16.37 -13.82
N LYS A 250 13.53 -16.75 -15.04
CA LYS A 250 14.92 -17.02 -15.40
C LYS A 250 15.79 -15.75 -15.38
N TRP A 251 15.26 -14.64 -15.89
CA TRP A 251 15.93 -13.35 -15.82
C TRP A 251 16.04 -12.86 -14.37
N LEU A 252 14.95 -12.98 -13.61
CA LEU A 252 14.86 -12.53 -12.23
C LEU A 252 15.83 -13.30 -11.33
N TYR A 253 15.88 -14.63 -11.45
CA TYR A 253 16.84 -15.45 -10.72
C TYR A 253 18.28 -15.01 -10.98
N ARG A 254 18.65 -14.81 -12.26
CA ARG A 254 20.00 -14.35 -12.63
C ARG A 254 20.28 -12.95 -12.08
N ALA A 255 19.33 -12.03 -12.20
CA ALA A 255 19.49 -10.68 -11.70
C ALA A 255 19.74 -10.63 -10.19
N LEU A 256 19.15 -11.56 -9.43
CA LEU A 256 19.36 -11.67 -7.97
C LEU A 256 20.68 -12.38 -7.62
N VAL A 257 21.00 -13.50 -8.29
CA VAL A 257 22.28 -14.22 -8.06
C VAL A 257 23.46 -13.33 -8.39
N ASP A 258 23.39 -12.59 -9.50
CA ASP A 258 24.47 -11.71 -9.96
C ASP A 258 24.52 -10.38 -9.19
N ASN A 259 23.68 -10.20 -8.15
CA ASN A 259 23.50 -8.96 -7.38
C ASN A 259 23.38 -7.71 -8.28
N LYS A 260 22.49 -7.77 -9.28
CA LYS A 260 22.32 -6.69 -10.26
C LYS A 260 21.97 -5.37 -9.56
N PRO A 261 22.66 -4.26 -9.89
CA PRO A 261 22.28 -2.93 -9.41
C PRO A 261 20.80 -2.64 -9.65
N TYR A 262 20.10 -2.14 -8.65
CA TYR A 262 18.64 -1.98 -8.70
C TYR A 262 18.17 -1.00 -9.77
N ASP A 263 18.95 0.04 -10.08
CA ASP A 263 18.69 0.94 -11.20
C ASP A 263 18.73 0.20 -12.54
N GLN A 264 19.74 -0.65 -12.77
CA GLN A 264 19.84 -1.49 -13.95
C GLN A 264 18.72 -2.53 -13.99
N PHE A 265 18.40 -3.15 -12.85
CA PHE A 265 17.28 -4.07 -12.70
C PHE A 265 15.96 -3.44 -13.16
N ALA A 266 15.64 -2.24 -12.67
CA ALA A 266 14.43 -1.52 -13.06
C ALA A 266 14.50 -1.04 -14.52
N ARG A 267 15.67 -0.59 -15.00
CA ARG A 267 15.87 -0.16 -16.40
C ARG A 267 15.57 -1.31 -17.37
N GLU A 268 16.11 -2.49 -17.10
CA GLU A 268 15.89 -3.68 -17.94
C GLU A 268 14.45 -4.20 -17.88
N LEU A 269 13.71 -3.93 -16.80
CA LEU A 269 12.29 -4.25 -16.73
C LEU A 269 11.45 -3.27 -17.56
N ILE A 270 11.73 -1.96 -17.47
CA ILE A 270 10.96 -0.92 -18.16
C ILE A 270 11.28 -0.84 -19.65
N ALA A 271 12.57 -0.96 -20.00
CA ALA A 271 13.10 -0.93 -21.36
C ALA A 271 13.95 -2.19 -21.62
N PRO A 272 13.31 -3.36 -21.85
CA PRO A 272 14.02 -4.63 -22.03
C PRO A 272 15.07 -4.58 -23.16
N PRO A 273 16.36 -4.83 -22.87
CA PRO A 273 17.39 -4.90 -23.91
C PRO A 273 17.29 -6.21 -24.71
N THR A 274 16.66 -7.23 -24.12
CA THR A 274 16.40 -8.54 -24.72
C THR A 274 14.98 -8.99 -24.36
N ASN A 275 14.55 -10.14 -24.88
CA ASN A 275 13.24 -10.69 -24.53
C ASN A 275 13.16 -11.31 -23.12
N ASP A 276 14.29 -11.43 -22.40
CA ASP A 276 14.37 -12.17 -21.14
C ASP A 276 13.58 -11.49 -20.00
N SER A 277 13.61 -10.15 -19.91
CA SER A 277 12.83 -9.35 -18.94
C SER A 277 11.52 -8.81 -19.51
N ARG A 278 11.31 -8.95 -20.83
CA ARG A 278 10.18 -8.36 -21.54
C ARG A 278 8.82 -8.85 -21.06
N GLY A 279 8.78 -10.06 -20.50
CA GLY A 279 7.60 -10.62 -19.85
C GLY A 279 6.99 -9.73 -18.77
N PHE A 280 7.75 -8.84 -18.14
CA PHE A 280 7.23 -7.90 -17.15
C PHE A 280 6.25 -6.89 -17.76
N ILE A 281 6.65 -6.17 -18.81
CA ILE A 281 5.82 -5.11 -19.42
C ILE A 281 4.76 -5.68 -20.37
N ASP A 282 5.08 -6.74 -21.11
CA ASP A 282 4.15 -7.41 -22.03
C ASP A 282 3.13 -8.27 -21.26
N GLY A 283 3.54 -8.80 -20.10
CA GLY A 283 2.80 -9.78 -19.32
C GLY A 283 1.69 -9.20 -18.44
N ILE A 284 1.38 -7.91 -18.55
CA ILE A 284 0.39 -7.25 -17.69
C ILE A 284 -1.01 -7.33 -18.32
N LYS A 285 -1.64 -8.49 -18.17
CA LYS A 285 -3.02 -8.82 -18.59
C LYS A 285 -3.78 -9.51 -17.44
N TRP A 286 -4.11 -8.77 -16.39
CA TRP A 286 -4.73 -9.29 -15.16
C TRP A 286 -5.93 -10.23 -15.39
N ARG A 287 -6.81 -9.90 -16.34
CA ARG A 287 -7.99 -10.70 -16.72
C ARG A 287 -8.30 -10.66 -18.22
N GLY A 288 -7.35 -10.22 -19.03
CA GLY A 288 -7.62 -9.66 -20.37
C GLY A 288 -8.10 -8.20 -20.30
N THR A 289 -8.58 -7.66 -21.42
CA THR A 289 -9.18 -6.31 -21.48
C THR A 289 -10.68 -6.45 -21.24
N VAL A 290 -11.14 -6.17 -20.03
CA VAL A 290 -12.58 -6.19 -19.68
C VAL A 290 -13.21 -4.80 -19.57
N SER A 291 -12.39 -3.75 -19.55
CA SER A 291 -12.78 -2.34 -19.57
C SER A 291 -11.66 -1.49 -20.15
N ALA A 292 -11.94 -0.24 -20.51
CA ALA A 292 -10.93 0.71 -21.01
C ALA A 292 -9.83 0.98 -19.96
N GLY A 293 -10.19 0.99 -18.67
CA GLY A 293 -9.27 1.09 -17.53
C GLY A 293 -8.44 -0.17 -17.25
N GLN A 294 -8.57 -1.23 -18.06
CA GLN A 294 -7.82 -2.48 -17.92
C GLN A 294 -7.18 -2.93 -19.24
N THR A 295 -6.90 -2.00 -20.16
CA THR A 295 -6.03 -2.27 -21.32
C THR A 295 -4.59 -2.57 -20.88
N VAL A 296 -3.78 -3.18 -21.75
CA VAL A 296 -2.38 -3.52 -21.42
C VAL A 296 -1.57 -2.25 -21.11
N GLU A 297 -1.80 -1.21 -21.89
CA GLU A 297 -1.18 0.11 -21.75
C GLU A 297 -1.47 0.73 -20.37
N ILE A 298 -2.72 0.67 -19.92
CA ILE A 298 -3.13 1.22 -18.62
C ILE A 298 -2.57 0.37 -17.48
N GLN A 299 -2.60 -0.95 -17.62
CA GLN A 299 -2.03 -1.83 -16.61
C GLN A 299 -0.50 -1.69 -16.52
N PHE A 300 0.17 -1.43 -17.64
CA PHE A 300 1.59 -1.05 -17.66
C PHE A 300 1.84 0.16 -16.78
N ALA A 301 1.11 1.27 -16.99
CA ALA A 301 1.23 2.48 -16.19
C ALA A 301 1.00 2.21 -14.70
N GLN A 302 -0.06 1.47 -14.36
CA GLN A 302 -0.35 1.08 -12.97
C GLN A 302 0.78 0.26 -12.35
N SER A 303 1.34 -0.71 -13.08
CA SER A 303 2.35 -1.60 -12.55
C SER A 303 3.67 -0.88 -12.31
N ILE A 304 4.16 -0.08 -13.26
CA ILE A 304 5.43 0.62 -13.08
C ILE A 304 5.33 1.70 -11.99
N ALA A 305 4.20 2.40 -11.91
CA ALA A 305 3.97 3.42 -10.89
C ALA A 305 3.84 2.79 -9.51
N GLN A 306 3.14 1.66 -9.38
CA GLN A 306 3.03 0.94 -8.12
C GLN A 306 4.40 0.36 -7.73
N SER A 307 5.01 -0.47 -8.59
CA SER A 307 6.21 -1.25 -8.27
C SER A 307 7.48 -0.42 -8.12
N PHE A 308 7.60 0.77 -8.72
CA PHE A 308 8.86 1.56 -8.63
C PHE A 308 8.70 2.90 -7.92
N LEU A 309 7.48 3.42 -7.79
CA LEU A 309 7.24 4.75 -7.22
C LEU A 309 6.31 4.75 -6.00
N GLY A 310 5.70 3.61 -5.67
CA GLY A 310 4.70 3.52 -4.61
C GLY A 310 3.49 4.43 -4.89
N ILE A 311 3.08 4.49 -6.16
CA ILE A 311 1.96 5.30 -6.66
C ILE A 311 0.83 4.38 -7.12
N ASN A 312 -0.39 4.67 -6.69
CA ASN A 312 -1.55 3.89 -7.09
C ASN A 312 -2.36 4.60 -8.19
N LEU A 313 -2.15 4.21 -9.45
CA LEU A 313 -2.91 4.73 -10.59
C LEU A 313 -4.21 3.96 -10.87
N LYS A 314 -4.65 3.06 -9.99
CA LYS A 314 -5.85 2.24 -10.26
C LYS A 314 -7.12 3.10 -10.34
N CYS A 315 -7.35 3.99 -9.38
CA CYS A 315 -8.50 4.91 -9.45
C CYS A 315 -8.39 5.83 -10.68
N ALA A 316 -7.20 6.42 -10.86
CA ALA A 316 -6.83 7.28 -11.98
C ALA A 316 -7.01 6.64 -13.37
N SER A 317 -7.18 5.32 -13.48
CA SER A 317 -7.40 4.67 -14.78
C SER A 317 -8.82 4.79 -15.35
N CYS A 318 -9.80 5.18 -14.53
CA CYS A 318 -11.19 5.36 -14.95
C CYS A 318 -11.68 6.80 -14.71
N HIS A 319 -11.21 7.46 -13.66
CA HIS A 319 -11.55 8.83 -13.30
C HIS A 319 -10.42 9.43 -12.47
N ASP A 320 -10.41 10.74 -12.22
CA ASP A 320 -9.42 11.34 -11.30
C ASP A 320 -9.52 10.70 -9.91
N SER A 321 -8.38 10.43 -9.28
CA SER A 321 -8.34 9.74 -8.00
C SER A 321 -9.11 10.50 -6.92
N PHE A 322 -9.87 9.75 -6.11
CA PHE A 322 -10.62 10.31 -4.99
C PHE A 322 -9.83 10.35 -3.67
N ILE A 323 -8.63 9.77 -3.66
CA ILE A 323 -7.83 9.56 -2.43
C ILE A 323 -6.47 10.24 -2.50
N ASP A 324 -5.99 10.57 -3.70
CA ASP A 324 -4.71 11.21 -3.94
C ASP A 324 -4.79 12.20 -5.12
N GLN A 325 -3.65 12.72 -5.55
CA GLN A 325 -3.58 13.80 -6.54
C GLN A 325 -3.61 13.33 -8.01
N TRP A 326 -3.58 12.03 -8.26
CA TRP A 326 -3.41 11.50 -9.62
C TRP A 326 -4.67 11.65 -10.46
N LYS A 327 -4.51 12.20 -11.66
CA LYS A 327 -5.60 12.45 -12.60
C LYS A 327 -5.72 11.33 -13.63
N LEU A 328 -6.89 11.29 -14.27
CA LEU A 328 -7.14 10.44 -15.42
C LEU A 328 -6.08 10.64 -16.51
N THR A 329 -5.75 11.90 -16.77
CA THR A 329 -4.73 12.29 -17.75
C THR A 329 -3.35 11.73 -17.41
N ASP A 330 -2.98 11.64 -16.13
CA ASP A 330 -1.64 11.17 -15.72
C ASP A 330 -1.49 9.68 -15.99
N ALA A 331 -2.52 8.89 -15.66
CA ALA A 331 -2.54 7.46 -15.91
C ALA A 331 -2.50 7.15 -17.42
N TYR A 332 -3.30 7.86 -18.22
CA TYR A 332 -3.33 7.67 -19.68
C TYR A 332 -2.06 8.17 -20.37
N SER A 333 -1.46 9.27 -19.89
CA SER A 333 -0.22 9.80 -20.48
C SER A 333 0.96 8.85 -20.23
N LEU A 334 1.05 8.28 -19.03
CA LEU A 334 2.06 7.25 -18.74
C LEU A 334 1.80 5.96 -19.52
N ALA A 335 0.53 5.55 -19.67
CA ALA A 335 0.15 4.39 -20.47
C ALA A 335 0.50 4.56 -21.95
N ALA A 336 0.31 5.77 -22.47
CA ALA A 336 0.61 6.10 -23.85
C ALA A 336 2.10 5.90 -24.19
N VAL A 337 3.03 6.04 -23.22
CA VAL A 337 4.48 5.75 -23.39
C VAL A 337 4.73 4.35 -23.95
N TYR A 338 3.98 3.35 -23.46
CA TYR A 338 4.09 1.96 -23.91
C TYR A 338 3.30 1.69 -25.21
N SER A 339 2.22 2.44 -25.45
CA SER A 339 1.32 2.15 -26.57
C SER A 339 1.98 2.29 -27.94
N SER A 340 1.73 1.35 -28.85
CA SER A 340 2.18 1.41 -30.26
C SER A 340 1.22 2.14 -31.20
N ARG A 341 0.11 2.65 -30.66
CA ARG A 341 -0.95 3.34 -31.40
C ARG A 341 -1.47 4.54 -30.60
N PRO A 342 -2.20 5.49 -31.21
CA PRO A 342 -2.94 6.49 -30.46
C PRO A 342 -3.83 5.82 -29.40
N LEU A 343 -3.79 6.34 -28.18
CA LEU A 343 -4.54 5.81 -27.04
C LEU A 343 -5.67 6.78 -26.69
N ASP A 344 -6.90 6.43 -27.04
CA ASP A 344 -8.06 7.24 -26.72
C ASP A 344 -8.34 7.23 -25.21
N VAL A 345 -8.55 8.41 -24.64
CA VAL A 345 -8.88 8.58 -23.22
C VAL A 345 -10.33 8.18 -22.98
N HIS A 346 -10.54 7.32 -21.98
CA HIS A 346 -11.88 6.93 -21.55
C HIS A 346 -12.09 7.29 -20.08
N ARG A 347 -13.25 7.87 -19.79
CA ARG A 347 -13.75 8.02 -18.42
C ARG A 347 -14.66 6.84 -18.12
N CYS A 348 -14.21 5.97 -17.24
CA CYS A 348 -14.70 4.59 -17.12
C CYS A 348 -14.60 3.90 -18.50
N ASP A 349 -15.71 3.48 -19.09
CA ASP A 349 -15.76 2.89 -20.44
C ASP A 349 -16.30 3.85 -21.50
N LYS A 350 -16.44 5.14 -21.18
CA LYS A 350 -16.95 6.15 -22.12
C LYS A 350 -15.80 6.94 -22.74
N PRO A 351 -15.65 6.98 -24.07
CA PRO A 351 -14.62 7.78 -24.71
C PRO A 351 -14.84 9.26 -24.44
N THR A 352 -13.78 10.00 -24.18
CA THR A 352 -13.84 11.46 -23.98
C THR A 352 -13.70 12.25 -25.28
N GLY A 353 -13.21 11.59 -26.34
CA GLY A 353 -12.83 12.24 -27.61
C GLY A 353 -11.40 12.80 -27.61
N GLU A 354 -10.67 12.64 -26.51
CA GLU A 354 -9.27 13.06 -26.39
C GLU A 354 -8.33 11.87 -26.62
N VAL A 355 -7.16 12.16 -27.20
CA VAL A 355 -6.07 11.18 -27.36
C VAL A 355 -4.99 11.49 -26.35
N ALA A 356 -4.54 10.46 -25.62
CA ALA A 356 -3.49 10.59 -24.62
C ALA A 356 -2.15 10.95 -25.27
N THR A 357 -1.45 11.92 -24.68
CA THR A 357 -0.09 12.28 -25.08
C THR A 357 0.90 11.54 -24.18
N PRO A 358 1.90 10.82 -24.72
CA PRO A 358 2.92 10.16 -23.91
C PRO A 358 3.66 11.16 -23.03
N ALA A 359 3.65 10.96 -21.71
CA ALA A 359 4.35 11.84 -20.78
C ALA A 359 4.78 11.10 -19.50
N TRP A 360 5.79 11.65 -18.85
CA TRP A 360 6.22 11.24 -17.52
C TRP A 360 5.39 11.92 -16.42
N LEU A 361 5.28 11.28 -15.25
CA LEU A 361 4.51 11.81 -14.12
C LEU A 361 5.13 13.04 -13.46
N PHE A 362 6.45 13.26 -13.64
CA PHE A 362 7.21 14.31 -12.97
C PHE A 362 8.01 15.14 -13.98
N PRO A 363 7.38 16.14 -14.63
CA PRO A 363 8.05 16.96 -15.64
C PRO A 363 9.29 17.70 -15.09
N GLU A 364 9.39 17.91 -13.78
CA GLU A 364 10.54 18.53 -13.10
C GLU A 364 11.84 17.71 -13.22
N LEU A 365 11.71 16.41 -13.49
CA LEU A 365 12.83 15.49 -13.70
C LEU A 365 13.20 15.35 -15.18
N GLY A 366 12.28 15.70 -16.08
CA GLY A 366 12.43 15.65 -17.53
C GLY A 366 11.16 15.19 -18.24
N GLU A 367 11.20 15.22 -19.57
CA GLU A 367 10.06 14.93 -20.44
C GLU A 367 10.34 13.72 -21.35
N ILE A 368 9.26 13.14 -21.87
CA ILE A 368 9.31 12.06 -22.87
C ILE A 368 8.88 12.65 -24.21
N ASP A 369 9.65 12.41 -25.27
CA ASP A 369 9.24 12.80 -26.62
C ASP A 369 8.21 11.80 -27.15
N GLY A 370 6.94 12.21 -27.08
CA GLY A 370 5.82 11.41 -27.54
C GLY A 370 5.81 11.04 -29.03
N LYS A 371 6.65 11.68 -29.87
CA LYS A 371 6.76 11.39 -31.31
C LYS A 371 7.66 10.19 -31.61
N LEU A 372 8.48 9.77 -30.65
CA LEU A 372 9.40 8.66 -30.82
C LEU A 372 8.67 7.31 -30.81
N PRO A 373 9.23 6.27 -31.46
CA PRO A 373 8.67 4.93 -31.38
C PRO A 373 8.66 4.39 -29.93
N PRO A 374 7.78 3.43 -29.59
CA PRO A 374 7.62 2.94 -28.22
C PRO A 374 8.91 2.52 -27.52
N HIS A 375 9.83 1.85 -28.23
CA HIS A 375 11.08 1.38 -27.61
C HIS A 375 12.00 2.53 -27.16
N GLU A 376 12.02 3.66 -27.88
CA GLU A 376 12.79 4.84 -27.47
C GLU A 376 12.11 5.60 -26.33
N ARG A 377 10.77 5.67 -26.34
CA ARG A 377 10.00 6.26 -25.23
C ARG A 377 10.14 5.46 -23.94
N LEU A 378 10.19 4.13 -24.02
CA LEU A 378 10.48 3.25 -22.88
C LEU A 378 11.89 3.47 -22.33
N LYS A 379 12.90 3.68 -23.19
CA LYS A 379 14.26 4.04 -22.74
C LYS A 379 14.27 5.37 -21.99
N GLN A 380 13.64 6.41 -22.54
CA GLN A 380 13.50 7.70 -21.85
C GLN A 380 12.79 7.56 -20.50
N LEU A 381 11.70 6.79 -20.45
CA LEU A 381 11.00 6.48 -19.20
C LEU A 381 11.90 5.75 -18.19
N ALA A 382 12.67 4.76 -18.64
CA ALA A 382 13.60 4.03 -17.79
C ALA A 382 14.70 4.95 -17.24
N ASP A 383 15.24 5.85 -18.05
CA ASP A 383 16.21 6.88 -17.66
C ASP A 383 15.64 7.84 -16.62
N LEU A 384 14.42 8.35 -16.82
CA LEU A 384 13.73 9.23 -15.86
C LEU A 384 13.38 8.51 -14.55
N MET A 385 12.95 7.24 -14.63
CA MET A 385 12.60 6.44 -13.46
C MET A 385 13.82 6.21 -12.57
N THR A 386 14.95 5.84 -13.17
CA THR A 386 16.14 5.36 -12.45
C THR A 386 17.20 6.43 -12.24
N GLY A 387 17.00 7.63 -12.78
CA GLY A 387 17.94 8.73 -12.63
C GLY A 387 18.13 9.14 -11.17
N GLN A 388 19.35 9.54 -10.80
CA GLN A 388 19.71 9.91 -9.42
C GLN A 388 18.87 11.07 -8.85
N ARG A 389 18.32 11.94 -9.71
CA ARG A 389 17.41 13.02 -9.29
C ARG A 389 16.04 12.52 -8.87
N ASN A 390 15.65 11.30 -9.24
CA ASN A 390 14.40 10.68 -8.81
C ASN A 390 14.57 10.01 -7.44
N GLY A 391 14.59 10.81 -6.37
CA GLY A 391 14.66 10.30 -5.00
C GLY A 391 13.48 9.41 -4.62
N ARG A 392 12.31 9.58 -5.25
CA ARG A 392 11.14 8.70 -5.00
C ARG A 392 11.42 7.24 -5.37
N PHE A 393 12.17 6.97 -6.43
CA PHE A 393 12.55 5.61 -6.84
C PHE A 393 13.33 4.90 -5.72
N ALA A 394 14.40 5.53 -5.23
CA ALA A 394 15.23 4.99 -4.16
C ALA A 394 14.44 4.83 -2.84
N ARG A 395 13.70 5.87 -2.43
CA ARG A 395 12.86 5.84 -1.22
C ARG A 395 11.85 4.70 -1.23
N THR A 396 11.25 4.42 -2.39
CA THR A 396 10.23 3.38 -2.51
C THR A 396 10.80 2.00 -2.21
N ILE A 397 11.94 1.63 -2.81
CA ILE A 397 12.50 0.30 -2.60
C ILE A 397 13.06 0.14 -1.18
N VAL A 398 13.76 1.13 -0.63
CA VAL A 398 14.30 1.03 0.73
C VAL A 398 13.19 0.97 1.78
N ASN A 399 12.08 1.67 1.55
CA ASN A 399 10.89 1.56 2.40
C ASN A 399 10.30 0.14 2.40
N ARG A 400 10.31 -0.54 1.24
CA ARG A 400 9.86 -1.94 1.15
C ARG A 400 10.82 -2.92 1.80
N LEU A 401 12.14 -2.75 1.61
CA LEU A 401 13.14 -3.57 2.30
C LEU A 401 13.03 -3.39 3.82
N TRP A 402 12.89 -2.15 4.28
CA TRP A 402 12.62 -1.85 5.68
C TRP A 402 11.35 -2.54 6.18
N ALA A 403 10.24 -2.43 5.45
CA ALA A 403 9.00 -3.08 5.83
C ALA A 403 9.10 -4.61 5.88
N GLN A 404 9.87 -5.21 4.97
CA GLN A 404 10.10 -6.65 4.93
C GLN A 404 10.86 -7.14 6.17
N LEU A 405 11.85 -6.38 6.65
CA LEU A 405 12.65 -6.72 7.83
C LEU A 405 12.02 -6.30 9.17
N MET A 406 11.34 -5.16 9.19
CA MET A 406 10.82 -4.54 10.42
C MET A 406 9.30 -4.73 10.61
N GLY A 407 8.62 -5.34 9.64
CA GLY A 407 7.18 -5.60 9.65
C GLY A 407 6.29 -4.38 9.34
N ARG A 408 6.83 -3.17 9.34
CA ARG A 408 6.11 -1.93 8.98
C ARG A 408 7.04 -0.95 8.27
N GLY A 409 6.58 -0.40 7.15
CA GLY A 409 7.31 0.62 6.38
C GLY A 409 7.51 1.93 7.14
N ILE A 410 8.55 2.68 6.76
CA ILE A 410 8.76 4.08 7.13
C ILE A 410 7.60 4.95 6.64
N VAL A 411 7.16 4.68 5.42
CA VAL A 411 5.86 5.12 4.88
C VAL A 411 4.94 3.91 4.81
N HIS A 412 3.72 4.06 5.31
CA HIS A 412 2.71 3.00 5.28
C HIS A 412 1.32 3.56 4.91
N PRO A 413 0.56 2.93 4.00
CA PRO A 413 0.86 1.71 3.23
C PRO A 413 2.00 1.85 2.20
N LEU A 414 2.65 0.73 1.82
CA LEU A 414 3.84 0.73 0.95
C LEU A 414 3.58 1.24 -0.48
N ASP A 415 2.35 1.12 -0.95
CA ASP A 415 1.91 1.59 -2.28
C ASP A 415 1.26 2.98 -2.23
N ALA A 416 1.45 3.69 -1.11
CA ALA A 416 0.98 5.05 -0.89
C ALA A 416 2.14 5.93 -0.41
N MET A 417 3.21 6.01 -1.23
CA MET A 417 4.41 6.81 -0.93
C MET A 417 4.16 8.33 -0.90
N HIS A 418 2.90 8.78 -1.03
CA HIS A 418 2.44 10.14 -0.79
C HIS A 418 1.92 10.37 0.64
N THR A 419 1.97 9.34 1.49
CA THR A 419 1.78 9.45 2.94
C THR A 419 3.08 9.92 3.58
N GLU A 420 2.97 10.77 4.59
CA GLU A 420 4.11 11.28 5.35
C GLU A 420 4.87 10.13 6.06
N PRO A 421 6.21 10.06 5.94
CA PRO A 421 7.00 9.08 6.67
C PRO A 421 6.96 9.35 8.18
N TRP A 422 6.97 8.30 9.01
CA TRP A 422 7.12 8.50 10.46
C TRP A 422 8.52 8.98 10.86
N ASN A 423 9.52 8.83 9.98
CA ASN A 423 10.84 9.43 10.11
C ASN A 423 11.44 9.70 8.71
N GLU A 424 11.42 10.97 8.29
CA GLU A 424 11.92 11.40 6.97
C GLU A 424 13.45 11.28 6.84
N ASP A 425 14.19 11.59 7.91
CA ASP A 425 15.66 11.47 7.94
C ASP A 425 16.11 10.03 7.69
N LEU A 426 15.44 9.06 8.31
CA LEU A 426 15.74 7.64 8.09
C LEU A 426 15.46 7.21 6.64
N LEU A 427 14.31 7.62 6.09
CA LEU A 427 13.92 7.28 4.72
C LEU A 427 14.91 7.87 3.70
N ASP A 428 15.25 9.15 3.84
CA ASP A 428 16.19 9.84 2.97
C ASP A 428 17.60 9.28 3.10
N TYR A 429 18.05 8.98 4.33
CA TYR A 429 19.36 8.38 4.55
C TYR A 429 19.50 7.03 3.85
N LEU A 430 18.53 6.13 4.02
CA LEU A 430 18.55 4.83 3.36
C LEU A 430 18.50 4.97 1.83
N ALA A 431 17.72 5.92 1.32
CA ALA A 431 17.63 6.18 -0.11
C ALA A 431 18.97 6.69 -0.68
N ASN A 432 19.64 7.62 0.00
CA ASN A 432 20.97 8.09 -0.41
C ASN A 432 22.00 6.97 -0.32
N TYR A 433 21.99 6.19 0.77
CA TYR A 433 22.90 5.06 0.93
C TYR A 433 22.76 4.03 -0.20
N LEU A 434 21.53 3.77 -0.67
CA LEU A 434 21.31 2.92 -1.84
C LEU A 434 21.94 3.52 -3.12
N VAL A 435 21.80 4.82 -3.35
CA VAL A 435 22.40 5.47 -4.53
C VAL A 435 23.93 5.44 -4.43
N ASP A 436 24.48 5.77 -3.27
CA ASP A 436 25.91 5.83 -3.00
C ASP A 436 26.59 4.45 -3.07
N SER A 437 25.86 3.38 -2.73
CA SER A 437 26.33 2.00 -2.88
C SER A 437 26.28 1.48 -4.33
N GLY A 438 25.88 2.31 -5.29
CA GLY A 438 25.69 1.87 -6.68
C GLY A 438 24.44 1.02 -6.85
N TYR A 439 23.37 1.32 -6.11
CA TYR A 439 22.09 0.62 -6.11
C TYR A 439 22.18 -0.85 -5.65
N ASP A 440 23.12 -1.17 -4.75
CA ASP A 440 23.27 -2.49 -4.15
C ASP A 440 22.22 -2.70 -3.03
N LEU A 441 21.26 -3.60 -3.30
CA LEU A 441 20.20 -3.94 -2.34
C LEU A 441 20.72 -4.75 -1.15
N LYS A 442 21.70 -5.64 -1.35
CA LYS A 442 22.33 -6.39 -0.25
C LYS A 442 23.05 -5.45 0.70
N ALA A 443 23.66 -4.37 0.20
CA ALA A 443 24.26 -3.35 1.04
C ALA A 443 23.24 -2.66 1.96
N VAL A 444 22.04 -2.36 1.46
CA VAL A 444 20.94 -1.79 2.29
C VAL A 444 20.44 -2.79 3.32
N LEU A 445 20.24 -4.06 2.92
CA LEU A 445 19.83 -5.14 3.83
C LEU A 445 20.86 -5.34 4.94
N ARG A 446 22.15 -5.36 4.60
CA ARG A 446 23.26 -5.41 5.56
C ARG A 446 23.21 -4.25 6.54
N LEU A 447 23.03 -3.03 6.05
CA LEU A 447 22.95 -1.82 6.88
C LEU A 447 21.80 -1.92 7.90
N ILE A 448 20.62 -2.39 7.48
CA ILE A 448 19.47 -2.59 8.38
C ILE A 448 19.76 -3.74 9.36
N ALA A 449 20.16 -4.91 8.87
CA ALA A 449 20.33 -6.11 9.70
C ALA A 449 21.47 -6.00 10.73
N THR A 450 22.42 -5.09 10.51
CA THR A 450 23.52 -4.80 11.44
C THR A 450 23.21 -3.64 12.41
N SER A 451 22.03 -3.03 12.31
CA SER A 451 21.60 -1.98 13.24
C SER A 451 21.11 -2.57 14.56
N ARG A 452 21.29 -1.82 15.65
CA ARG A 452 20.76 -2.19 16.97
C ARG A 452 19.24 -2.19 16.95
N ILE A 453 18.59 -1.28 16.23
CA ILE A 453 17.13 -1.28 16.16
C ILE A 453 16.57 -2.57 15.54
N TYR A 454 17.23 -3.15 14.53
CA TYR A 454 16.82 -4.45 13.98
C TYR A 454 16.98 -5.59 14.99
N GLY A 455 18.06 -5.53 15.80
CA GLY A 455 18.29 -6.43 16.92
C GLY A 455 17.46 -6.15 18.18
N ALA A 456 16.49 -5.24 18.13
CA ALA A 456 15.67 -4.89 19.28
C ALA A 456 14.51 -5.86 19.52
N SER A 457 14.05 -5.93 20.77
CA SER A 457 12.82 -6.61 21.17
C SER A 457 11.60 -5.86 20.62
N SER A 458 10.66 -6.58 20.05
CA SER A 458 9.35 -6.07 19.66
C SER A 458 8.29 -6.62 20.62
N GLU A 459 7.59 -5.75 21.34
CA GLU A 459 6.39 -6.12 22.09
C GLU A 459 5.17 -5.91 21.18
N VAL A 460 4.33 -6.93 21.06
CA VAL A 460 3.02 -6.77 20.42
C VAL A 460 2.14 -6.10 21.46
N LEU A 461 1.86 -4.81 21.26
CA LEU A 461 0.89 -4.04 22.06
C LEU A 461 -0.55 -4.45 21.72
#